data_AF-A0A0C5DA71-F1
#
_entry.id   AF-A0A0C5DA71-F1
#
_cell.length_a   1.000
_cell.length_b   1.000
_cell.length_c   1.000
_cell.angle_alpha   90.00
_cell.angle_beta   90.00
_cell.angle_gamma   90.00
#
_symmetry.space_group_name_H-M   'P 1'
#
loop_
_entity.id
_entity.type
_entity.pdbx_description
1 polymer ?
#
loop_
_entity_poly.entity_id
_entity_poly.type
_entity_poly.pdbx_seq_one_letter_code
_entity_poly.pdbx_strand_id
1 'polypeptide(L)'
;TGPNMGGKSALMRMVGTFVVLAQLGCYVPAKSAQLPLFGAVYCRMGSSDSLLEGSSTFLKEMEETSRILRSEIVSSSLVLLDELGRGT
;
A
#
# COMPACT_ATOMS: atom_id res chain seq x y z
N THR A 1 -11.28 7.94 -4.99
CA THR A 1 -12.52 7.68 -4.23
C THR A 1 -13.50 6.92 -5.13
N GLY A 2 -14.57 6.34 -4.57
CA GLY A 2 -15.54 5.53 -5.35
C GLY A 2 -16.22 4.47 -4.48
N PRO A 3 -17.25 3.77 -5.00
CA PRO A 3 -17.95 2.72 -4.27
C PRO A 3 -17.00 1.58 -3.88
N ASN A 4 -17.33 0.89 -2.79
CA ASN A 4 -16.65 -0.37 -2.46
C ASN A 4 -16.94 -1.39 -3.56
N MET A 5 -16.00 -2.30 -3.79
CA MET A 5 -16.01 -3.25 -4.93
C MET A 5 -15.89 -2.60 -6.33
N GLY A 6 -15.71 -1.28 -6.43
CA GLY A 6 -15.44 -0.57 -7.69
C GLY A 6 -14.02 -0.71 -8.24
N GLY A 7 -13.26 -1.71 -7.80
CA GLY A 7 -11.89 -1.96 -8.28
C GLY A 7 -10.78 -1.10 -7.67
N LYS A 8 -11.07 -0.23 -6.69
CA LYS A 8 -10.06 0.64 -6.03
C LYS A 8 -8.84 -0.15 -5.52
N SER A 9 -9.06 -1.17 -4.70
CA SER A 9 -7.99 -2.00 -4.13
C SER A 9 -7.29 -2.87 -5.18
N ALA A 10 -7.96 -3.18 -6.30
CA ALA A 10 -7.34 -3.87 -7.43
C ALA A 10 -6.39 -2.94 -8.18
N LEU A 11 -6.81 -1.69 -8.43
CA LEU A 11 -5.98 -0.67 -9.07
C LEU A 11 -4.74 -0.34 -8.23
N MET A 12 -4.88 -0.18 -6.92
CA MET A 12 -3.76 0.10 -6.04
C MET A 12 -2.72 -1.03 -6.06
N ARG A 13 -3.18 -2.30 -5.98
CA ARG A 13 -2.29 -3.46 -6.13
C ARG A 13 -1.62 -3.52 -7.49
N MET A 14 -2.35 -3.24 -8.56
CA MET A 14 -1.81 -3.19 -9.92
C MET A 14 -0.64 -2.22 -10.03
N VAL A 15 -0.79 -0.99 -9.52
CA VAL A 15 0.28 0.01 -9.53
C VAL A 15 1.50 -0.46 -8.73
N GLY A 16 1.29 -1.00 -7.53
CA GLY A 16 2.38 -1.56 -6.71
C GLY A 16 3.12 -2.71 -7.41
N THR A 17 2.39 -3.62 -8.04
CA THR A 17 2.98 -4.73 -8.82
C THR A 17 3.76 -4.21 -10.02
N PHE A 18 3.29 -3.17 -10.72
CA PHE A 18 3.99 -2.61 -11.87
C PHE A 18 5.33 -2.00 -11.46
N VAL A 19 5.38 -1.31 -10.32
CA VAL A 19 6.62 -0.76 -9.77
C VAL A 19 7.62 -1.88 -9.48
N VAL A 20 7.19 -2.94 -8.81
CA VAL A 20 8.07 -4.08 -8.49
C VAL A 20 8.58 -4.76 -9.77
N LEU A 21 7.69 -5.05 -10.72
CA LEU A 21 8.08 -5.65 -12.01
C LEU A 21 9.08 -4.78 -12.78
N ALA A 22 8.82 -3.48 -12.89
CA ALA A 22 9.71 -2.57 -13.59
C ALA A 22 11.09 -2.49 -12.94
N GLN A 23 11.17 -2.43 -11.61
CA GLN A 23 12.44 -2.40 -10.87
C GLN A 23 13.19 -3.75 -10.88
N LEU A 24 12.50 -4.87 -11.13
CA LEU A 24 13.12 -6.17 -11.43
C LEU A 24 13.64 -6.27 -12.87
N GLY A 25 13.37 -5.27 -13.72
CA GLY A 25 13.70 -5.29 -15.15
C GLY A 25 12.70 -6.07 -16.01
N CYS A 26 11.52 -6.40 -15.48
CA CYS A 26 10.45 -7.05 -16.23
C CYS A 26 9.60 -6.04 -17.00
N TYR A 27 8.99 -6.48 -18.10
CA TYR A 27 7.90 -5.75 -18.74
C TYR A 27 6.70 -5.66 -17.80
N VAL A 28 6.03 -4.50 -17.80
CA VAL A 28 4.76 -4.29 -17.12
C VAL A 28 3.60 -4.41 -18.12
N PRO A 29 2.44 -4.95 -17.73
CA PRO A 29 1.29 -5.10 -18.62
C PRO A 29 0.57 -3.76 -18.81
N ALA A 30 1.20 -2.86 -19.56
CA ALA A 30 0.68 -1.54 -19.94
C ALA A 30 1.05 -1.20 -21.38
N LYS A 31 0.24 -0.36 -22.05
CA LYS A 31 0.58 0.17 -23.38
C LYS A 31 1.84 1.05 -23.34
N SER A 32 2.01 1.79 -22.25
CA SER A 32 3.16 2.64 -21.94
C SER A 32 3.21 2.87 -20.44
N ALA A 33 4.40 2.87 -19.84
CA ALA A 33 4.59 3.18 -18.42
C ALA A 33 5.88 3.98 -18.23
N GLN A 34 5.80 5.06 -17.47
CA GLN A 34 6.95 5.81 -16.97
C GLN A 34 6.85 5.80 -15.45
N LEU A 35 7.80 5.16 -14.77
CA LEU A 35 7.80 4.95 -13.34
C LEU A 35 9.07 5.53 -12.73
N PRO A 36 9.00 6.28 -11.61
CA PRO A 36 10.17 6.65 -10.83
C PRO A 36 10.89 5.41 -10.29
N LEU A 37 12.15 5.59 -9.91
CA LEU A 37 12.87 4.59 -9.12
C LEU A 37 12.49 4.78 -7.65
N PHE A 38 11.64 3.90 -7.12
CA PHE A 38 11.21 3.96 -5.74
C PHE A 38 12.21 3.25 -4.82
N GLY A 39 12.53 3.87 -3.69
CA GLY A 39 13.39 3.28 -2.66
C GLY A 39 12.73 2.13 -1.92
N ALA A 40 11.42 2.23 -1.70
CA ALA A 40 10.60 1.16 -1.15
C ALA A 40 9.14 1.26 -1.64
N VAL A 41 8.42 0.14 -1.52
CA VAL A 41 6.96 0.07 -1.74
C VAL A 41 6.31 -0.36 -0.43
N TYR A 42 5.57 0.56 0.19
CA TYR A 42 4.79 0.31 1.39
C TYR A 42 3.32 0.10 1.03
N CYS A 43 2.69 -0.86 1.68
CA CYS A 43 1.28 -1.17 1.44
C CYS A 43 0.59 -1.42 2.78
N ARG A 44 -0.47 -0.66 3.04
CA ARG A 44 -1.46 -0.95 4.07
C ARG A 44 -2.81 -1.07 3.37
N MET A 45 -3.31 -2.29 3.29
CA MET A 45 -4.66 -2.57 2.82
C MET A 45 -5.40 -3.27 3.94
N GLY A 46 -6.68 -2.90 4.14
CA GLY A 46 -7.52 -3.43 5.20
C GLY A 46 -7.37 -4.95 5.35
N SER A 47 -7.03 -5.39 6.56
CA SER A 47 -6.89 -6.79 6.95
C SER A 47 -8.10 -7.20 7.78
N SER A 48 -8.59 -8.42 7.57
CA SER A 48 -9.57 -9.08 8.43
C SER A 48 -9.02 -9.29 9.85
N ASP A 49 -9.92 -9.24 10.84
CA ASP A 49 -9.64 -9.20 12.29
C ASP A 49 -8.60 -10.21 12.78
N SER A 50 -7.67 -9.75 13.63
CA SER A 50 -6.88 -10.62 14.50
C SER A 50 -7.45 -10.53 15.92
N LEU A 51 -8.45 -11.37 16.22
CA LEU A 51 -9.10 -11.48 17.54
C LEU A 51 -8.15 -11.92 18.66
N LEU A 52 -6.95 -12.43 18.33
CA LEU A 52 -6.10 -13.20 19.25
C LEU A 52 -4.86 -12.45 19.80
N GLU A 53 -4.61 -11.19 19.42
CA GLU A 53 -3.32 -10.52 19.67
C GLU A 53 -3.33 -9.42 20.75
N GLY A 54 -4.39 -9.28 21.54
CA GLY A 54 -4.40 -8.37 22.71
C GLY A 54 -4.23 -6.87 22.39
N SER A 55 -4.32 -6.48 21.12
CA SER A 55 -4.19 -5.10 20.63
C SER A 55 -5.30 -4.83 19.61
N SER A 56 -5.88 -3.62 19.64
CA SER A 56 -7.01 -3.28 18.76
C SER A 56 -6.56 -3.21 17.30
N THR A 57 -7.46 -3.56 16.38
CA THR A 57 -7.23 -3.44 14.93
C THR A 57 -6.78 -2.02 14.58
N PHE A 58 -7.40 -1.02 15.21
CA PHE A 58 -7.00 0.37 15.03
C PHE A 58 -5.58 0.69 15.54
N LEU A 59 -5.20 0.24 16.73
CA LEU A 59 -3.86 0.49 17.25
C LEU A 59 -2.79 -0.07 16.32
N LYS A 60 -2.99 -1.30 15.82
CA LYS A 60 -2.09 -1.91 14.84
C LYS A 60 -2.02 -1.13 13.53
N GLU A 61 -3.17 -0.65 13.03
CA GLU A 61 -3.22 0.20 11.84
C GLU A 61 -2.41 1.47 12.00
N MET A 62 -2.51 2.12 13.16
CA MET A 62 -1.75 3.33 13.46
C MET A 62 -0.27 3.04 13.65
N GLU A 63 0.10 1.92 14.28
CA GLU A 63 1.49 1.52 14.43
C GLU A 63 2.16 1.21 13.09
N GLU A 64 1.49 0.47 12.20
CA GLU A 64 1.97 0.19 10.84
C GLU A 64 2.15 1.49 10.06
N THR A 65 1.16 2.38 10.12
CA THR A 65 1.21 3.69 9.43
C THR A 65 2.33 4.56 9.99
N SER A 66 2.49 4.62 11.31
CA SER A 66 3.56 5.36 11.98
C SER A 66 4.95 4.85 11.57
N ARG A 67 5.13 3.53 11.43
CA ARG A 67 6.39 2.95 10.92
C ARG A 67 6.68 3.40 9.49
N ILE A 68 5.66 3.43 8.62
CA ILE A 68 5.82 3.93 7.24
C ILE A 68 6.22 5.40 7.24
N LEU A 69 5.52 6.24 8.03
CA LEU A 69 5.78 7.69 8.09
C LEU A 69 7.14 8.04 8.68
N ARG A 70 7.66 7.21 9.60
CA ARG A 70 8.99 7.38 10.21
C ARG A 70 10.13 6.82 9.37
N SER A 71 9.84 6.15 8.24
CA SER A 71 10.88 5.67 7.34
C SER A 71 11.69 6.83 6.77
N GLU A 72 13.02 6.74 6.87
CA GLU A 72 13.95 7.76 6.35
C GLU A 72 13.82 7.98 4.83
N ILE A 73 13.36 6.95 4.11
CA ILE A 73 13.20 6.97 2.65
C ILE A 73 11.75 7.17 2.21
N VAL A 74 10.84 7.55 3.12
CA VAL A 74 9.40 7.68 2.82
C VAL A 74 9.15 8.64 1.64
N SER A 75 9.95 9.69 1.50
CA SER A 75 9.83 10.69 0.43
C SER A 75 10.16 10.17 -0.97
N SER A 76 10.95 9.10 -1.07
CA SER A 76 11.30 8.42 -2.32
C SER A 76 10.58 7.09 -2.49
N SER A 77 9.57 6.81 -1.67
CA SER A 77 8.86 5.54 -1.64
C SER A 77 7.44 5.65 -2.20
N LEU A 78 6.94 4.56 -2.75
CA LEU A 78 5.53 4.42 -3.07
C LEU A 78 4.78 3.95 -1.81
N VAL A 79 3.81 4.73 -1.34
CA VAL A 79 2.96 4.35 -0.20
C VAL A 79 1.52 4.15 -0.67
N LEU A 80 1.00 2.94 -0.50
CA LEU A 80 -0.38 2.56 -0.83
C LEU A 80 -1.17 2.39 0.47
N LEU A 81 -2.14 3.27 0.72
CA LEU A 81 -3.03 3.22 1.89
C LEU A 81 -4.48 3.02 1.43
N ASP A 82 -5.11 1.93 1.86
CA ASP A 82 -6.53 1.66 1.61
C ASP A 82 -7.26 1.51 2.95
N GLU A 83 -8.41 2.19 3.07
CA GLU A 83 -9.33 2.14 4.22
C GLU A 83 -8.74 2.42 5.61
N LEU A 84 -7.65 3.20 5.70
CA LEU A 84 -7.05 3.60 6.97
C LEU A 84 -8.05 4.37 7.86
N GLY A 85 -8.12 4.00 9.15
CA GLY A 85 -8.94 4.74 10.13
C GLY A 85 -10.43 4.41 10.10
N ARG A 86 -10.84 3.31 9.47
CA ARG A 86 -12.22 2.81 9.54
C ARG A 86 -12.67 2.49 10.98
N GLY A 87 -11.74 2.23 11.89
CA GLY A 87 -11.98 1.82 13.27
C GLY A 87 -11.79 2.88 14.36
N THR A 88 -11.65 4.17 14.00
CA THR A 88 -11.34 5.40 14.79
C THR A 88 -9.89 5.71 15.05
#